data_AF-A0A8T2CTC9-F1
#
_entry.id   AF-A0A8T2CTC9-F1
#
_cell.length_a   1.000
_cell.length_b   1.000
_cell.length_c   1.000
_cell.angle_alpha   90.00
_cell.angle_beta   90.00
_cell.angle_gamma   90.00
#
_symmetry.space_group_name_H-M   'P 1'
#
loop_
_entity.id
_entity.type
_entity.pdbx_description
1 polymer ?
#
loop_
_entity_poly.entity_id
_entity_poly.type
_entity_poly.pdbx_seq_one_letter_code
_entity_poly.pdbx_strand_id
1 'polypeptide(L)'
;MSGGEEDIQNLTTGLAKLQTTSEVGGGDTKNTKVDDAYRFLFNVKERFKDDNNDVFNSFIDNLLKLKSGSKSMNEVCHETTIQFREHPDLLLEFAPFLAGFSQE
;
A
#
# COMPACT_ATOMS: atom_id res chain seq x y z
N MET A 1 -11.42 -12.59 17.23
CA MET A 1 -11.51 -11.45 16.31
C MET A 1 -10.15 -10.78 16.33
N SER A 2 -9.32 -11.13 15.36
CA SER A 2 -7.91 -10.75 15.33
C SER A 2 -7.79 -9.32 14.82
N GLY A 3 -7.33 -8.39 15.67
CA GLY A 3 -7.29 -6.95 15.37
C GLY A 3 -6.51 -6.55 14.12
N GLY A 4 -5.63 -7.42 13.60
CA GLY A 4 -4.74 -7.08 12.50
C GLY A 4 -5.33 -7.11 11.09
N GLU A 5 -6.58 -7.55 10.88
CA GLU A 5 -7.26 -7.49 9.57
C GLU A 5 -7.95 -6.14 9.34
N GLU A 6 -8.45 -5.53 10.41
CA GLU A 6 -9.13 -4.23 10.37
C GLU A 6 -8.15 -3.10 10.04
N ASP A 7 -6.92 -3.17 10.55
CA ASP A 7 -5.85 -2.22 10.26
C ASP A 7 -5.52 -2.15 8.76
N ILE A 8 -5.47 -3.31 8.09
CA ILE A 8 -5.18 -3.41 6.66
C ILE A 8 -6.32 -2.81 5.83
N GLN A 9 -7.57 -3.12 6.19
CA GLN A 9 -8.74 -2.60 5.45
C GLN A 9 -8.88 -1.08 5.60
N ASN A 10 -8.67 -0.55 6.79
CA ASN A 10 -8.72 0.89 7.05
C ASN A 10 -7.64 1.65 6.24
N LEU A 11 -6.42 1.12 6.20
CA LEU A 11 -5.33 1.71 5.42
C LEU A 11 -5.61 1.65 3.91
N THR A 12 -6.02 0.49 3.42
CA THR A 12 -6.32 0.25 2.00
C THR A 12 -7.41 1.18 1.49
N THR A 13 -8.50 1.30 2.25
CA THR A 13 -9.61 2.20 1.92
C THR A 13 -9.15 3.66 1.93
N GLY A 14 -8.27 4.04 2.86
CA GLY A 14 -7.67 5.36 2.93
C GLY A 14 -6.81 5.72 1.71
N LEU A 15 -5.97 4.78 1.25
CA LEU A 15 -5.12 4.96 0.07
C LEU A 15 -5.94 5.04 -1.22
N ALA A 16 -6.94 4.17 -1.38
CA ALA A 16 -7.81 4.18 -2.55
C ALA A 16 -8.57 5.51 -2.71
N LYS A 17 -9.03 6.11 -1.60
CA LYS A 17 -9.71 7.41 -1.61
C LYS A 17 -8.81 8.56 -2.11
N LEU A 18 -7.48 8.48 -1.93
CA LEU A 18 -6.53 9.51 -2.37
C LEU A 18 -6.28 9.47 -3.88
N GLN A 19 -6.33 8.30 -4.51
CA GLN A 19 -6.16 8.17 -5.97
C GLN A 19 -7.43 8.51 -6.77
N THR A 20 -8.61 8.51 -6.15
CA THR A 20 -9.90 8.69 -6.84
C THR A 20 -10.46 10.11 -6.77
N THR A 21 -9.62 11.14 -6.68
CA THR A 21 -10.05 12.55 -6.52
C THR A 21 -10.60 13.21 -7.78
N SER A 22 -10.93 12.46 -8.84
CA SER A 22 -11.70 12.97 -9.98
C SER A 22 -12.96 12.15 -10.22
N GLU A 23 -14.11 12.81 -10.11
CA GLU A 23 -15.39 12.35 -10.61
C GLU A 23 -15.30 12.10 -12.12
N VAL A 24 -15.42 10.84 -12.55
CA VAL A 24 -16.09 10.43 -13.80
C VAL A 24 -16.41 8.93 -13.69
N GLY A 25 -17.61 8.56 -14.13
CA GLY A 25 -18.27 7.28 -13.90
C GLY A 25 -17.62 6.06 -14.57
N GLY A 26 -17.91 4.89 -14.00
CA GLY A 26 -17.53 3.56 -14.47
C GLY A 26 -17.56 2.58 -13.29
N GLY A 27 -18.60 1.75 -13.22
CA GLY A 27 -19.08 1.08 -12.00
C GLY A 27 -18.33 -0.17 -11.54
N ASP A 28 -17.21 -0.58 -12.17
CA ASP A 28 -16.70 -1.95 -12.01
C ASP A 28 -15.21 -2.07 -11.67
N THR A 29 -14.44 -0.97 -11.68
CA THR A 29 -12.96 -1.01 -11.50
C THR A 29 -12.44 -0.44 -10.17
N LYS A 30 -13.33 0.10 -9.33
CA LYS A 30 -12.93 0.70 -8.03
C LYS A 30 -12.74 -0.36 -6.95
N ASN A 31 -13.57 -1.41 -6.97
CA ASN A 31 -13.46 -2.53 -6.03
C ASN A 31 -12.20 -3.36 -6.26
N THR A 32 -11.75 -3.52 -7.51
CA THR A 32 -10.58 -4.34 -7.81
C THR A 32 -9.30 -3.73 -7.24
N LYS A 33 -9.12 -2.40 -7.30
CA LYS A 33 -7.94 -1.73 -6.72
C LYS A 33 -7.86 -1.84 -5.20
N VAL A 34 -9.01 -1.76 -4.52
CA VAL A 34 -9.10 -1.93 -3.06
C VAL A 34 -8.80 -3.39 -2.69
N ASP A 35 -9.33 -4.35 -3.45
CA ASP A 35 -9.08 -5.78 -3.24
C ASP A 35 -7.61 -6.16 -3.49
N ASP A 36 -7.02 -5.66 -4.58
CA ASP A 36 -5.60 -5.87 -4.89
C ASP A 36 -4.67 -5.26 -3.85
N ALA A 37 -4.98 -4.06 -3.34
CA ALA A 37 -4.22 -3.43 -2.25
C ALA A 37 -4.33 -4.21 -0.94
N TYR A 38 -5.53 -4.68 -0.59
CA TYR A 38 -5.74 -5.49 0.59
C TYR A 38 -4.95 -6.80 0.50
N ARG A 39 -5.05 -7.49 -0.64
CA ARG A 39 -4.33 -8.73 -0.91
C ARG A 39 -2.82 -8.53 -0.90
N PHE A 40 -2.33 -7.42 -1.45
CA PHE A 40 -0.91 -7.06 -1.40
C PHE A 40 -0.44 -6.86 0.05
N LEU A 41 -1.14 -6.03 0.84
CA LEU A 41 -0.79 -5.80 2.24
C LEU A 41 -0.85 -7.08 3.08
N PHE A 42 -1.82 -7.95 2.82
CA PHE A 42 -1.93 -9.26 3.44
C PHE A 42 -0.73 -10.16 3.08
N ASN A 43 -0.35 -10.20 1.79
CA ASN A 43 0.83 -10.94 1.33
C ASN A 43 2.11 -10.44 2.00
N VAL A 44 2.34 -9.12 2.04
CA VAL A 44 3.50 -8.53 2.72
C VAL A 44 3.52 -8.97 4.19
N LYS A 45 2.40 -8.87 4.88
CA LYS A 45 2.29 -9.29 6.29
C LYS A 45 2.60 -10.78 6.49
N GLU A 46 2.04 -11.65 5.66
CA GLU A 46 2.30 -13.09 5.69
C GLU A 46 3.76 -13.43 5.40
N ARG A 47 4.42 -12.68 4.51
CA ARG A 47 5.84 -12.87 4.17
C ARG A 47 6.76 -12.43 5.31
N PHE A 48 6.46 -11.33 5.98
CA PHE A 48 7.26 -10.79 7.09
C PHE A 48 6.73 -11.16 8.49
N LYS A 49 5.87 -12.19 8.59
CA LYS A 49 5.37 -12.67 9.88
C LYS A 49 6.47 -13.28 10.74
N ASP A 50 7.49 -13.86 10.11
CA ASP A 50 8.67 -14.42 10.77
C ASP A 50 9.57 -13.32 11.37
N ASP A 51 9.64 -12.16 10.72
CA ASP A 51 10.41 -10.98 11.16
C ASP A 51 9.66 -10.10 12.18
N ASN A 52 8.79 -10.70 13.01
CA ASN A 52 7.94 -10.00 13.98
C ASN A 52 7.06 -8.88 13.41
N ASN A 53 6.81 -8.87 12.09
CA ASN A 53 6.12 -7.79 11.38
C ASN A 53 6.85 -6.43 11.44
N ASP A 54 8.15 -6.38 11.75
CA ASP A 54 8.90 -5.11 11.82
C ASP A 54 8.93 -4.41 10.45
N VAL A 55 9.23 -5.18 9.40
CA VAL A 55 9.21 -4.71 8.00
C VAL A 55 7.82 -4.23 7.60
N PHE A 56 6.78 -4.99 7.94
CA PHE A 56 5.39 -4.62 7.66
C PHE A 56 5.03 -3.31 8.38
N ASN A 57 5.26 -3.20 9.69
CA ASN A 57 4.94 -2.00 10.47
C ASN A 57 5.66 -0.76 9.93
N SER A 58 6.93 -0.91 9.54
CA SER A 58 7.74 0.16 8.98
C SER A 58 7.25 0.58 7.57
N PHE A 59 6.77 -0.37 6.77
CA PHE A 59 6.07 -0.08 5.51
C PHE A 59 4.75 0.67 5.74
N ILE A 60 3.94 0.26 6.72
CA ILE A 60 2.71 0.96 7.09
C ILE A 60 3.01 2.39 7.54
N ASP A 61 4.05 2.60 8.36
CA ASP A 61 4.48 3.94 8.78
C ASP A 61 4.89 4.82 7.58
N ASN A 62 5.58 4.26 6.59
CA ASN A 62 5.91 4.96 5.34
C ASN A 62 4.64 5.39 4.57
N LEU A 63 3.64 4.51 4.47
CA LEU A 63 2.35 4.84 3.85
C LEU A 63 1.54 5.87 4.65
N LEU A 64 1.59 5.82 5.99
CA LEU A 64 0.92 6.79 6.85
C LEU A 64 1.55 8.19 6.74
N LYS A 65 2.89 8.24 6.65
CA LYS A 65 3.63 9.48 6.37
C LYS A 65 3.29 10.06 5.01
N LEU A 66 3.12 9.22 3.98
CA LEU A 66 2.62 9.65 2.67
C LEU A 66 1.22 10.28 2.78
N LYS A 67 0.28 9.59 3.44
CA LYS A 67 -1.10 10.05 3.64
C LYS A 67 -1.19 11.37 4.39
N SER A 68 -0.28 11.59 5.34
CA SER A 68 -0.21 12.81 6.13
C SER A 68 0.55 13.94 5.43
N GLY A 69 1.11 13.69 4.23
CA GLY A 69 1.95 14.62 3.50
C GLY A 69 3.32 14.85 4.15
N SER A 70 3.73 13.99 5.09
CA SER A 70 5.03 14.07 5.77
C SER A 70 6.18 13.55 4.91
N LYS A 71 5.91 12.56 4.05
CA LYS A 71 6.87 12.04 3.07
C LYS A 71 6.28 12.17 1.66
N SER A 72 7.14 12.46 0.70
CA SER A 72 6.74 12.50 -0.72
C SER A 72 6.64 11.08 -1.30
N MET A 73 5.88 10.92 -2.39
CA MET A 73 5.78 9.66 -3.14
C MET A 73 7.16 9.09 -3.50
N ASN A 74 8.11 9.96 -3.87
CA ASN A 74 9.48 9.56 -4.19
C ASN A 74 10.22 8.96 -2.98
N GLU A 75 10.12 9.58 -1.81
CA GLU A 75 10.73 9.06 -0.58
C GLU A 75 10.12 7.71 -0.18
N VAL A 76 8.79 7.60 -0.26
CA VAL A 76 8.08 6.37 0.10
C VAL A 76 8.45 5.24 -0.85
N CYS A 77 8.55 5.53 -2.15
CA CYS A 77 9.02 4.58 -3.15
C CYS A 77 10.46 4.13 -2.87
N HIS A 78 11.37 5.06 -2.55
CA HIS A 78 12.77 4.74 -2.26
C HIS A 78 12.89 3.86 -1.01
N GLU A 79 12.24 4.26 0.09
CA GLU A 79 12.22 3.49 1.34
C GLU A 79 11.63 2.09 1.12
N THR A 80 10.48 2.01 0.44
CA THR A 80 9.83 0.73 0.12
C THR A 80 10.73 -0.18 -0.73
N THR A 81 11.48 0.41 -1.67
CA THR A 81 12.46 -0.32 -2.49
C THR A 81 13.55 -0.94 -1.63
N ILE A 82 14.04 -0.22 -0.62
CA ILE A 82 15.04 -0.73 0.32
C ILE A 82 14.42 -1.81 1.22
N GLN A 83 13.20 -1.60 1.72
CA GLN A 83 12.52 -2.56 2.60
C GLN A 83 12.24 -3.90 1.91
N PHE A 84 11.84 -3.88 0.65
CA PHE A 84 11.54 -5.08 -0.12
C PHE A 84 12.66 -5.47 -1.09
N ARG A 85 13.89 -4.98 -0.89
CA ARG A 85 15.03 -5.27 -1.79
C ARG A 85 15.30 -6.77 -1.95
N GLU A 86 15.02 -7.55 -0.90
CA GLU A 86 15.23 -9.01 -0.87
C GLU A 86 14.00 -9.78 -1.40
N HIS A 87 12.92 -9.05 -1.71
CA HIS A 87 11.64 -9.55 -2.17
C HIS A 87 11.17 -8.78 -3.42
N PRO A 88 11.82 -9.01 -4.58
CA PRO A 88 11.47 -8.31 -5.82
C PRO A 88 10.03 -8.57 -6.27
N ASP A 89 9.42 -9.70 -5.88
CA ASP A 89 8.01 -10.00 -6.15
C ASP A 89 7.08 -8.93 -5.55
N LEU A 90 7.37 -8.49 -4.31
CA LEU A 90 6.58 -7.47 -3.63
C LEU A 90 6.76 -6.10 -4.28
N LEU A 91 7.97 -5.79 -4.78
CA LEU A 91 8.23 -4.56 -5.53
C LEU A 91 7.48 -4.54 -6.86
N LEU A 92 7.40 -5.68 -7.54
CA LEU A 92 6.65 -5.82 -8.78
C LEU A 92 5.15 -5.61 -8.55
N GLU A 93 4.61 -6.18 -7.46
CA GLU A 93 3.22 -5.93 -7.05
C GLU A 93 2.99 -4.48 -6.60
N PHE A 94 4.02 -3.79 -6.09
CA PHE A 94 3.95 -2.38 -5.70
C PHE A 94 4.00 -1.39 -6.89
N ALA A 95 4.68 -1.75 -7.99
CA ALA A 95 4.81 -0.91 -9.18
C ALA A 95 3.49 -0.35 -9.75
N PRO A 96 2.38 -1.12 -9.91
CA PRO A 96 1.11 -0.58 -10.37
C PRO A 96 0.47 0.41 -9.39
N PHE A 97 0.78 0.33 -8.09
CA PHE A 97 0.35 1.36 -7.13
C PHE A 97 1.00 2.70 -7.44
N LEU A 98 2.31 2.70 -7.70
CA LEU A 98 3.07 3.90 -8.06
C LEU A 98 2.61 4.52 -9.37
N ALA A 99 2.32 3.70 -10.40
CA ALA A 99 1.81 4.18 -11.68
C ALA A 99 0.48 4.94 -11.53
N GLY A 100 -0.35 4.55 -10.57
CA GLY A 100 -1.59 5.28 -10.24
C GLY A 100 -1.36 6.57 -9.44
N PHE A 101 -0.21 6.72 -8.77
CA PHE A 101 0.13 7.94 -8.03
C PHE A 101 0.88 8.98 -8.86
N SER A 102 1.50 8.58 -9.98
CA SER A 102 2.26 9.48 -10.85
C SER A 102 1.38 10.37 -11.74
N GLN A 103 0.05 10.34 -11.61
CA GLN A 103 -0.87 11.19 -12.36
C GLN A 103 -1.11 12.50 -11.59
N GLU A 104 -0.13 13.40 -11.65
CA GLU A 104 -0.34 14.84 -11.45
C GLU A 104 -0.41 15.53 -12.81
#